data_AF-A0A7W9ZCW5-F1
#
_entry.id   AF-A0A7W9ZCW5-F1
#
_cell.length_a   1.000
_cell.length_b   1.000
_cell.length_c   1.000
_cell.angle_alpha   90.00
_cell.angle_beta   90.00
_cell.angle_gamma   90.00
#
_symmetry.space_group_name_H-M   'P 1'
#
loop_
_entity.id
_entity.type
_entity.pdbx_description
1 polymer ?
#
loop_
_entity_poly.entity_id
_entity_poly.type
_entity_poly.pdbx_seq_one_letter_code
_entity_poly.pdbx_strand_id
1 'polypeptide(L)'
;MRIDAFFTENNINLVKKNPLHFDVNLFSSKSNSKENDIKTFKDVLINSITDVNKSQLNVSKVTEQAVLRPSGIDVHDVVIAMSKANMNLSILKAVVERGVKAYQDIINIR
;
A
#
# COMPACT_ATOMS: atom_id res chain seq x y z
N MET A 1 31.64 -21.08 29.42
CA MET A 1 32.50 -19.88 29.50
C MET A 1 33.33 -19.79 28.23
N ARG A 2 32.95 -18.91 27.30
CA ARG A 2 33.82 -18.36 26.26
C ARG A 2 33.36 -16.92 26.05
N ILE A 3 34.23 -16.01 26.47
CA ILE A 3 34.11 -14.56 26.34
C ILE A 3 34.83 -14.22 25.01
N ASP A 4 34.79 -12.94 24.64
CA ASP A 4 35.56 -12.25 23.58
C ASP A 4 34.73 -11.97 22.32
N ALA A 5 34.57 -10.72 21.83
CA ALA A 5 35.42 -9.56 21.99
C ALA A 5 34.62 -8.25 22.16
N PHE A 6 35.20 -7.42 23.01
CA PHE A 6 34.91 -6.03 23.26
C PHE A 6 35.37 -5.16 22.06
N PHE A 7 34.53 -4.19 21.69
CA PHE A 7 34.87 -2.94 21.00
C PHE A 7 36.06 -2.97 20.04
N THR A 8 35.82 -3.34 18.78
CA THR A 8 36.62 -2.83 17.68
C THR A 8 35.70 -2.45 16.52
N GLU A 9 35.78 -1.18 16.16
CA GLU A 9 35.14 -0.53 15.00
C GLU A 9 33.62 -0.30 15.11
N ASN A 10 33.17 0.85 14.59
CA ASN A 10 31.83 1.44 14.69
C ASN A 10 30.74 0.67 13.89
N ASN A 11 30.82 -0.66 13.88
CA ASN A 11 30.11 -1.52 12.95
C ASN A 11 29.16 -2.37 13.80
N ILE A 12 27.98 -1.82 14.09
CA ILE A 12 26.94 -2.51 14.87
C ILE A 12 26.36 -3.63 13.99
N ASN A 13 26.92 -4.83 14.08
CA ASN A 13 26.39 -6.00 13.38
C ASN A 13 25.15 -6.52 14.14
N LEU A 14 23.97 -6.36 13.55
CA LEU A 14 22.74 -6.94 14.07
C LEU A 14 22.72 -8.45 13.77
N VAL A 15 23.22 -9.25 14.70
CA VAL A 15 23.16 -10.71 14.59
C VAL A 15 21.73 -11.18 14.90
N LYS A 16 21.09 -11.85 13.94
CA LYS A 16 19.78 -12.47 14.12
C LYS A 16 19.86 -13.60 15.16
N LYS A 17 19.20 -13.42 16.31
CA LYS A 17 19.16 -14.44 17.39
C LYS A 17 18.15 -15.56 17.16
N ASN A 18 17.14 -15.37 16.31
CA ASN A 18 16.07 -16.34 16.08
C ASN A 18 15.74 -16.45 14.58
N PRO A 19 15.68 -17.66 13.98
CA PRO A 19 15.37 -17.89 12.56
C PRO A 19 14.04 -17.29 12.07
N LEU A 20 13.07 -17.01 12.94
CA LEU A 20 11.77 -16.44 12.59
C LEU A 20 11.73 -14.90 12.54
N HIS A 21 12.80 -14.22 12.95
CA HIS A 21 12.84 -12.76 12.90
C HIS A 21 13.12 -12.23 11.49
N PHE A 22 12.53 -11.08 11.18
CA PHE A 22 12.78 -10.35 9.95
C PHE A 22 14.25 -9.98 9.84
N ASP A 23 14.86 -10.35 8.72
CA ASP A 23 16.24 -10.01 8.39
C ASP A 23 16.28 -8.59 7.81
N VAL A 24 17.33 -7.83 8.13
CA VAL A 24 17.63 -6.54 7.49
C VAL A 24 17.87 -6.69 5.97
N ASN A 25 18.19 -7.90 5.51
CA ASN A 25 18.32 -8.26 4.10
C ASN A 25 16.99 -8.54 3.38
N LEU A 26 15.84 -8.35 4.03
CA LEU A 26 14.54 -8.48 3.34
C LEU A 26 14.38 -7.47 2.19
N PHE A 27 15.15 -6.37 2.22
CA PHE A 27 15.15 -5.35 1.16
C PHE A 27 16.23 -5.56 0.10
N SER A 28 17.19 -6.49 0.29
CA SER A 28 18.28 -6.73 -0.67
C SER A 28 18.01 -7.92 -1.60
N SER A 29 17.09 -8.81 -1.25
CA SER A 29 16.73 -9.96 -2.08
C SER A 29 15.44 -9.71 -2.85
N LYS A 30 15.59 -9.49 -4.17
CA LYS A 30 14.57 -9.36 -5.22
C LYS A 30 14.20 -7.92 -5.64
N SER A 31 15.22 -7.19 -6.10
CA SER A 31 15.01 -6.33 -7.28
C SER A 31 14.82 -7.25 -8.50
N ASN A 32 13.63 -7.83 -8.63
CA ASN A 32 13.17 -8.19 -9.96
C ASN A 32 12.97 -6.87 -10.69
N SER A 33 13.95 -6.50 -11.51
CA SER A 33 13.82 -5.48 -12.54
C SER A 33 12.75 -5.91 -13.53
N LYS A 34 11.48 -5.85 -13.12
CA LYS A 34 10.39 -5.61 -14.07
C LYS A 34 10.62 -4.19 -14.54
N GLU A 35 10.80 -4.05 -15.85
CA GLU A 35 11.01 -2.81 -16.57
C GLU A 35 10.53 -1.57 -15.81
N ASN A 36 11.41 -0.57 -15.76
CA ASN A 36 11.04 0.80 -15.44
C ASN A 36 10.09 1.32 -16.53
N ASP A 37 8.84 0.86 -16.52
CA ASP A 37 7.76 1.53 -17.22
C ASP A 37 7.58 2.85 -16.45
N ILE A 38 8.23 3.90 -16.96
CA ILE A 38 8.09 5.25 -16.43
C ILE A 38 6.66 5.69 -16.72
N LYS A 39 5.73 5.27 -15.86
CA LYS A 39 4.33 5.66 -15.95
C LYS A 39 4.23 7.14 -15.62
N THR A 40 3.59 7.90 -16.50
CA THR A 40 3.33 9.32 -16.24
C THR A 40 2.43 9.44 -15.01
N PHE A 41 2.54 10.54 -14.27
CA PHE A 41 1.59 10.86 -13.19
C PHE A 41 0.12 10.71 -13.65
N LYS A 42 -0.19 11.15 -14.88
CA LYS A 42 -1.50 10.96 -15.51
C LYS A 42 -1.91 9.48 -15.52
N ASP A 43 -1.04 8.60 -15.99
CA ASP A 43 -1.34 7.18 -16.14
C ASP A 43 -1.55 6.53 -14.77
N VAL A 44 -0.71 6.87 -13.80
CA VAL A 44 -0.86 6.42 -12.41
C VAL A 44 -2.19 6.90 -11.81
N LEU A 45 -2.56 8.17 -12.02
CA LEU A 45 -3.80 8.74 -11.50
C LEU A 45 -5.04 8.08 -12.13
N ILE A 46 -5.06 7.92 -13.46
CA ILE A 46 -6.18 7.28 -14.18
C ILE A 46 -6.32 5.81 -13.78
N ASN A 47 -5.21 5.10 -13.66
CA ASN A 47 -5.22 3.72 -13.16
C ASN A 47 -5.73 3.65 -11.72
N SER A 48 -5.29 4.57 -10.85
CA SER A 48 -5.75 4.64 -9.47
C SER A 48 -7.26 4.89 -9.36
N ILE A 49 -7.81 5.79 -10.17
CA ILE A 49 -9.27 6.03 -10.25
C ILE A 49 -10.00 4.75 -10.65
N THR A 50 -9.47 4.05 -11.66
CA THR A 50 -10.04 2.79 -12.14
C THR A 50 -10.00 1.71 -11.06
N ASP A 51 -8.92 1.63 -10.29
CA ASP A 51 -8.74 0.64 -9.23
C ASP A 51 -9.60 0.95 -8.00
N VAL A 52 -9.78 2.23 -7.64
CA VAL A 52 -10.75 2.63 -6.61
C VAL A 52 -12.16 2.24 -7.05
N ASN A 53 -12.54 2.52 -8.30
CA ASN A 53 -13.85 2.13 -8.83
C ASN A 53 -14.08 0.61 -8.76
N LYS A 54 -13.09 -0.20 -9.19
CA LYS A 54 -13.15 -1.66 -9.06
C LYS A 54 -13.29 -2.10 -7.60
N SER A 55 -12.57 -1.46 -6.68
CA SER A 55 -12.65 -1.76 -5.24
C SER A 55 -14.05 -1.47 -4.69
N GLN A 56 -14.67 -0.36 -5.09
CA GLN A 56 -16.02 0.01 -4.68
C GLN A 56 -17.07 -0.96 -5.25
N LEU A 57 -16.97 -1.31 -6.54
CA LEU A 57 -17.85 -2.30 -7.17
C LEU A 57 -17.71 -3.68 -6.54
N ASN A 58 -16.49 -4.07 -6.16
CA ASN A 58 -16.27 -5.33 -5.45
C ASN A 58 -17.00 -5.32 -4.11
N VAL A 59 -16.82 -4.27 -3.30
CA VAL A 59 -17.52 -4.11 -2.01
C VAL A 59 -19.02 -4.26 -2.17
N SER A 60 -19.64 -3.61 -3.16
CA SER A 60 -21.08 -3.76 -3.41
C SER A 60 -21.46 -5.21 -3.68
N LYS A 61 -20.68 -5.92 -4.51
CA LYS A 61 -20.94 -7.33 -4.86
C LYS A 61 -20.77 -8.27 -3.66
N VAL A 62 -19.67 -8.16 -2.91
CA VAL A 62 -19.48 -9.03 -1.73
C VAL A 62 -20.47 -8.71 -0.61
N THR A 63 -20.89 -7.45 -0.47
CA THR A 63 -21.96 -7.08 0.47
C THR A 63 -23.29 -7.71 0.08
N GLU A 64 -23.67 -7.61 -1.20
CA GLU A 64 -24.88 -8.24 -1.72
C GLU A 64 -24.86 -9.75 -1.53
N GLN A 65 -23.73 -10.39 -1.85
CA GLN A 65 -23.59 -11.83 -1.65
C GLN A 65 -23.60 -12.23 -0.17
N ALA A 66 -23.04 -11.42 0.73
CA ALA A 66 -23.08 -11.67 2.17
C ALA A 66 -24.52 -11.60 2.73
N VAL A 67 -25.35 -10.71 2.20
CA VAL A 67 -26.77 -10.60 2.57
C VAL A 67 -27.59 -11.76 2.01
N LEU A 68 -27.37 -12.14 0.74
CA LEU A 68 -28.16 -13.17 0.06
C LEU A 68 -27.74 -14.61 0.41
N ARG A 69 -26.45 -14.83 0.70
CA ARG A 69 -25.85 -16.17 0.90
C ARG A 69 -24.81 -16.14 2.04
N PRO A 70 -25.25 -15.93 3.29
CA PRO A 70 -24.34 -15.72 4.43
C PRO A 70 -23.46 -16.93 4.77
N SER A 71 -23.80 -18.14 4.33
CA SER A 71 -23.03 -19.36 4.61
C SER A 71 -21.77 -19.55 3.76
N GLY A 72 -21.57 -18.72 2.71
CA GLY A 72 -20.47 -18.87 1.76
C GLY A 72 -19.37 -17.80 1.84
N ILE A 73 -19.51 -16.79 2.70
CA ILE A 73 -18.64 -15.60 2.74
C ILE A 73 -18.30 -15.26 4.18
N ASP A 74 -17.02 -15.01 4.47
CA ASP A 74 -16.58 -14.48 5.76
C ASP A 74 -16.91 -12.98 5.84
N VAL A 75 -17.68 -12.60 6.86
CA VAL A 75 -18.02 -11.20 7.14
C VAL A 75 -16.78 -10.33 7.35
N HIS A 76 -15.69 -10.90 7.85
CA HIS A 76 -14.42 -10.19 8.05
C HIS A 76 -13.81 -9.74 6.72
N ASP A 77 -13.84 -10.59 5.69
CA ASP A 77 -13.33 -10.25 4.36
C ASP A 77 -14.13 -9.11 3.72
N VAL A 78 -15.45 -9.08 3.96
CA VAL A 78 -16.31 -7.98 3.52
C VAL A 78 -15.90 -6.67 4.21
N VAL A 79 -15.70 -6.70 5.53
CA VAL A 79 -15.29 -5.52 6.31
C VAL A 79 -13.88 -5.06 5.91
N ILE A 80 -12.95 -5.98 5.66
CA ILE A 80 -11.61 -5.66 5.14
C ILE A 80 -11.75 -4.99 3.78
N ALA A 81 -12.55 -5.56 2.87
CA ALA A 81 -12.76 -5.01 1.54
C ALA A 81 -13.38 -3.61 1.61
N MET A 82 -14.38 -3.41 2.46
CA MET A 82 -15.01 -2.11 2.74
C MET A 82 -13.98 -1.09 3.25
N SER A 83 -13.19 -1.49 4.25
CA SER A 83 -12.16 -0.62 4.86
C SER A 83 -11.12 -0.21 3.84
N LYS A 84 -10.66 -1.16 3.01
CA LYS A 84 -9.71 -0.91 1.93
C LYS A 84 -10.29 0.02 0.86
N ALA A 85 -11.53 -0.20 0.44
CA ALA A 85 -12.20 0.64 -0.55
C ALA A 85 -12.37 2.08 -0.05
N ASN A 86 -12.78 2.24 1.21
CA ASN A 86 -12.91 3.55 1.85
C ASN A 86 -11.57 4.27 1.96
N MET A 87 -10.52 3.59 2.44
CA MET A 87 -9.18 4.17 2.54
C MET A 87 -8.66 4.62 1.17
N ASN A 88 -8.81 3.77 0.14
CA ASN A 88 -8.40 4.08 -1.23
C ASN A 88 -9.15 5.31 -1.77
N LEU A 89 -10.45 5.41 -1.53
CA LEU A 89 -11.26 6.56 -1.93
C LEU A 89 -10.82 7.84 -1.21
N SER A 90 -10.56 7.77 0.09
CA SER A 90 -10.08 8.93 0.87
C SER A 90 -8.73 9.44 0.37
N ILE A 91 -7.80 8.53 0.05
CA ILE A 91 -6.49 8.88 -0.51
C ILE A 91 -6.67 9.54 -1.89
N LEU A 92 -7.46 8.92 -2.78
CA LEU A 92 -7.73 9.46 -4.11
C LEU A 92 -8.34 10.87 -4.03
N LYS A 93 -9.33 11.05 -3.16
CA LYS A 93 -9.96 12.35 -2.90
C LYS A 93 -8.93 13.40 -2.50
N ALA A 94 -8.04 13.07 -1.55
CA ALA A 94 -7.00 13.99 -1.10
C ALA A 94 -6.03 14.37 -2.23
N VAL A 95 -5.66 13.42 -3.10
CA VAL A 95 -4.79 13.69 -4.26
C VAL A 95 -5.48 14.62 -5.26
N VAL A 96 -6.75 14.34 -5.59
CA VAL A 96 -7.54 15.18 -6.52
C VAL A 96 -7.72 16.58 -5.97
N GLU A 97 -8.12 16.73 -4.71
CA GLU A 97 -8.30 18.05 -4.07
C GLU A 97 -7.01 18.86 -4.07
N ARG A 98 -5.87 18.23 -3.74
CA ARG A 98 -4.56 18.91 -3.79
C ARG A 98 -4.18 19.29 -5.21
N GLY A 99 -4.46 18.44 -6.21
CA GLY A 99 -4.20 18.75 -7.61
C GLY A 99 -5.03 19.94 -8.11
N VAL A 100 -6.32 19.99 -7.75
CA VAL A 100 -7.21 21.12 -8.10
C VAL A 100 -6.77 22.40 -7.40
N LYS A 101 -6.44 22.35 -6.11
CA LYS A 101 -5.93 23.51 -5.37
C LYS A 101 -4.62 24.03 -5.98
N ALA A 102 -3.66 23.15 -6.26
CA ALA A 102 -2.42 23.55 -6.89
C ALA A 102 -2.65 24.23 -8.25
N TYR A 103 -3.60 23.73 -9.04
CA TYR A 103 -3.98 24.41 -10.30
C TYR A 103 -4.58 25.80 -10.05
N GLN A 104 -5.50 25.93 -9.10
CA GLN A 104 -6.09 27.22 -8.71
C GLN A 104 -5.05 28.21 -8.20
N ASP A 105 -4.10 27.76 -7.38
CA ASP A 105 -3.03 28.59 -6.84
C ASP A 105 -2.13 29.13 -7.97
N ILE A 106 -1.78 28.29 -8.96
CA ILE A 106 -0.95 28.71 -10.10
C ILE A 106 -1.67 29.76 -10.97
N ILE A 107 -2.98 29.65 -11.17
CA ILE A 107 -3.73 30.64 -11.98
C ILE A 107 -4.04 31.93 -11.20
N ASN A 108 -4.28 31.85 -9.89
CA ASN A 108 -4.62 33.00 -9.05
C ASN A 108 -3.40 33.84 -8.67
N ILE A 109 -2.17 33.29 -8.79
CA ILE A 109 -0.94 34.04 -8.51
C ILE A 109 -0.57 35.04 -9.62
N ARG A 110 -1.39 35.09 -10.69
CA ARG A 110 -1.21 35.95 -11.86
C ARG A 110 -2.21 37.11 -11.85
#